data_AF-A0A6L3F4B9-F1
#
_entry.id   AF-A0A6L3F4B9-F1
#
_cell.length_a   1.000
_cell.length_b   1.000
_cell.length_c   1.000
_cell.angle_alpha   90.00
_cell.angle_beta   90.00
_cell.angle_gamma   90.00
#
_symmetry.space_group_name_H-M   'P 1'
#
loop_
_entity.id
_entity.type
_entity.pdbx_description
1 polymer ?
#
loop_
_entity_poly.entity_id
_entity_poly.type
_entity_poly.pdbx_seq_one_letter_code
_entity_poly.pdbx_strand_id
1 'polypeptide(L)'
;MPFGLLITLLITIVGSVLVTWLLPMAIKSEPPYGVAVDIAAGTIVGVIWAVLTYQYLAPLIGLTGWLRLVGSAADAIGFAAVMLWILRRIKA
;
A
#
# COMPACT_ATOMS: atom_id res chain seq x y z
N MET A 1 6.54 -0.72 19.87
CA MET A 1 6.79 -0.86 18.40
C MET A 1 8.10 -0.16 18.07
N PRO A 2 8.95 -0.71 17.18
CA PRO A 2 10.18 -0.03 16.78
C PRO A 2 9.83 1.26 16.02
N PHE A 3 10.53 2.36 16.34
CA PHE A 3 10.28 3.70 15.78
C PHE A 3 10.21 3.72 14.24
N GLY A 4 11.07 2.94 13.58
CA GLY A 4 11.06 2.81 12.11
C GLY A 4 9.77 2.20 11.54
N LEU A 5 9.17 1.21 12.20
CA LEU A 5 7.91 0.61 11.72
C LEU A 5 6.78 1.64 11.74
N LEU A 6 6.75 2.51 12.75
CA LEU A 6 5.74 3.56 12.88
C LEU A 6 5.83 4.55 11.71
N ILE A 7 7.05 4.94 11.33
CA ILE A 7 7.29 5.79 10.15
C ILE A 7 6.85 5.08 8.86
N THR A 8 7.23 3.82 8.67
CA THR A 8 6.80 3.02 7.50
C THR A 8 5.28 2.97 7.38
N LEU A 9 4.59 2.73 8.50
CA LEU A 9 3.14 2.68 8.53
C LEU A 9 2.50 4.02 8.16
N LEU A 10 3.00 5.13 8.70
CA LEU A 10 2.49 6.47 8.35
C LEU A 10 2.67 6.76 6.86
N ILE A 11 3.86 6.50 6.30
CA ILE A 11 4.13 6.68 4.87
C ILE A 11 3.21 5.76 4.04
N THR A 12 3.04 4.51 4.47
CA THR A 12 2.20 3.54 3.76
C THR A 12 0.73 3.95 3.78
N ILE A 13 0.21 4.41 4.92
CA ILE A 13 -1.19 4.85 5.03
C ILE A 13 -1.42 6.05 4.10
N VAL A 14 -0.58 7.09 4.21
CA VAL A 14 -0.70 8.28 3.37
C VAL A 14 -0.55 7.92 1.89
N GLY A 15 0.48 7.13 1.54
CA GLY A 15 0.74 6.72 0.17
C GLY A 15 -0.35 5.81 -0.41
N SER A 16 -0.90 4.88 0.38
CA SER A 16 -1.97 3.98 -0.08
C SER A 16 -3.28 4.74 -0.25
N VAL A 17 -3.62 5.66 0.65
CA VAL A 17 -4.78 6.55 0.50
C VAL A 17 -4.63 7.41 -0.76
N LEU A 18 -3.44 8.01 -0.96
CA LEU A 18 -3.17 8.80 -2.15
C LEU A 18 -3.28 7.95 -3.41
N VAL A 19 -2.64 6.79 -3.49
CA VAL A 19 -2.72 5.91 -4.66
C VAL A 19 -4.15 5.46 -4.92
N THR A 20 -4.86 5.01 -3.89
CA THR A 20 -6.24 4.52 -4.01
C THR A 20 -7.25 5.60 -4.38
N TRP A 21 -6.94 6.87 -4.13
CA TRP A 21 -7.75 7.99 -4.57
C TRP A 21 -7.34 8.55 -5.94
N LEU A 22 -6.03 8.69 -6.18
CA LEU A 22 -5.46 9.34 -7.36
C LEU A 22 -5.49 8.43 -8.60
N LEU A 23 -5.22 7.12 -8.46
CA LEU A 23 -5.23 6.19 -9.61
C LEU A 23 -6.60 6.14 -10.31
N PRO A 24 -7.73 5.99 -9.58
CA PRO A 24 -9.06 6.04 -10.16
C PRO A 24 -9.34 7.32 -10.95
N MET A 25 -8.95 8.47 -10.37
CA MET A 25 -9.13 9.78 -10.98
C MET A 25 -8.28 9.93 -12.25
N ALA A 26 -7.02 9.51 -12.20
CA ALA A 26 -6.10 9.60 -13.34
C ALA A 26 -6.54 8.74 -14.52
N ILE A 27 -7.10 7.55 -14.26
CA ILE A 27 -7.52 6.59 -15.29
C ILE A 27 -9.01 6.79 -15.66
N LYS A 28 -9.69 7.83 -15.12
CA LYS A 28 -11.13 8.11 -15.33
C LYS A 28 -12.01 6.86 -15.22
N SER A 29 -11.72 6.02 -14.25
CA SER A 29 -12.42 4.76 -14.08
C SER A 29 -13.43 4.85 -12.94
N GLU A 30 -14.62 4.32 -13.17
CA GLU A 30 -15.64 4.23 -12.15
C GLU A 30 -15.21 3.27 -11.04
N PRO A 31 -15.27 3.70 -9.76
CA PRO A 31 -14.90 2.84 -8.64
C PRO A 31 -15.95 1.72 -8.50
N PRO A 32 -15.54 0.44 -8.57
CA PRO A 32 -16.48 -0.68 -8.65
C PRO A 32 -17.38 -0.80 -7.42
N TYR A 33 -16.89 -0.45 -6.23
CA TYR A 33 -17.63 -0.52 -4.96
C TYR A 33 -17.75 0.85 -4.28
N GLY A 34 -17.42 1.93 -4.98
CA GLY A 34 -17.30 3.29 -4.45
C GLY A 34 -15.91 3.61 -3.89
N VAL A 35 -15.53 4.89 -3.96
CA VAL A 35 -14.18 5.38 -3.61
C VAL A 35 -13.78 5.03 -2.17
N ALA A 36 -14.73 5.04 -1.23
CA ALA A 36 -14.46 4.72 0.16
C ALA A 36 -14.02 3.25 0.36
N VAL A 37 -14.59 2.31 -0.39
CA VAL A 37 -14.24 0.90 -0.32
C VAL A 37 -12.86 0.66 -0.95
N ASP A 38 -12.58 1.31 -2.08
CA ASP A 38 -11.28 1.25 -2.75
C ASP A 38 -10.16 1.77 -1.84
N ILE A 39 -10.39 2.90 -1.16
CA ILE A 39 -9.44 3.47 -0.19
C ILE A 39 -9.27 2.55 1.02
N ALA A 40 -10.36 2.07 1.61
CA ALA A 40 -10.29 1.20 2.79
C ALA A 40 -9.58 -0.12 2.47
N ALA A 41 -9.95 -0.78 1.37
CA ALA A 41 -9.33 -2.04 0.96
C ALA A 41 -7.85 -1.87 0.64
N GLY A 42 -7.48 -0.87 -0.16
CA GLY A 42 -6.08 -0.62 -0.50
C GLY A 42 -5.23 -0.20 0.70
N THR A 43 -5.80 0.58 1.63
CA THR A 43 -5.08 0.98 2.87
C THR A 43 -4.89 -0.21 3.81
N ILE A 44 -5.92 -1.04 4.03
CA ILE A 44 -5.82 -2.24 4.88
C ILE A 44 -4.77 -3.20 4.32
N VAL A 45 -4.84 -3.48 3.01
CA VAL A 45 -3.90 -4.37 2.33
C VAL A 45 -2.49 -3.78 2.37
N GLY A 46 -2.33 -2.49 2.07
CA GLY A 46 -1.05 -1.79 2.15
C GLY A 46 -0.45 -1.86 3.56
N VAL A 47 -1.24 -1.62 4.61
CA VAL A 47 -0.77 -1.71 6.00
C VAL A 47 -0.32 -3.12 6.37
N ILE A 48 -1.12 -4.14 6.02
CA ILE A 48 -0.77 -5.55 6.29
C ILE A 48 0.52 -5.90 5.56
N TRP A 49 0.63 -5.53 4.28
CA TRP A 49 1.83 -5.78 3.48
C TRP A 49 3.05 -5.06 4.04
N ALA A 50 2.93 -3.78 4.41
CA ALA A 50 4.03 -3.02 5.00
C ALA A 50 4.55 -3.64 6.29
N VAL A 51 3.67 -4.18 7.15
CA VAL A 51 4.09 -4.88 8.37
C VAL A 51 4.85 -6.15 8.03
N LEU A 52 4.33 -6.96 7.10
CA LEU A 52 4.98 -8.20 6.67
C LEU A 52 6.33 -7.93 6.01
N THR A 53 6.38 -6.97 5.08
CA THR A 53 7.60 -6.60 4.37
C THR A 53 8.63 -6.01 5.32
N TYR A 54 8.22 -5.11 6.21
CA TYR A 54 9.14 -4.49 7.15
C TYR A 54 9.68 -5.48 8.17
N GLN A 55 8.86 -6.38 8.72
CA GLN A 55 9.29 -7.30 9.78
C GLN A 55 10.04 -8.52 9.24
N TYR A 56 9.61 -9.07 8.10
CA TYR A 56 10.10 -10.36 7.62
C TYR A 56 10.89 -10.23 6.32
N LEU A 57 10.31 -9.64 5.26
CA LEU A 57 10.95 -9.66 3.93
C LEU A 57 12.20 -8.78 3.87
N ALA A 58 12.11 -7.53 4.32
CA ALA A 58 13.22 -6.58 4.26
C ALA A 58 14.49 -7.09 4.97
N PRO A 59 14.43 -7.65 6.20
CA PRO A 59 15.62 -8.27 6.80
C PRO A 59 16.06 -9.55 6.08
N LEU A 60 15.14 -10.35 5.51
CA LEU A 60 15.49 -11.54 4.73
C LEU A 60 16.32 -11.20 3.47
N ILE A 61 16.05 -10.07 2.83
CA ILE A 61 16.80 -9.60 1.66
C ILE A 61 17.97 -8.65 2.01
N GLY A 62 18.30 -8.51 3.29
CA GLY A 62 19.42 -7.70 3.75
C GLY A 62 19.19 -6.18 3.71
N LEU A 63 17.96 -5.70 3.50
CA LEU A 63 17.65 -4.27 3.59
C LEU A 63 17.72 -3.80 5.04
N THR A 64 18.54 -2.78 5.28
CA THR A 64 18.77 -2.19 6.61
C THR A 64 18.60 -0.67 6.59
N GLY A 65 18.48 -0.08 7.79
CA GLY A 65 18.39 1.38 7.95
C GLY A 65 17.20 2.02 7.22
N TRP A 66 17.45 3.14 6.55
CA TRP A 66 16.41 3.90 5.84
C TRP A 66 15.89 3.18 4.59
N LEU A 67 16.69 2.33 3.95
CA LEU A 67 16.28 1.52 2.80
C LEU A 67 15.19 0.52 3.18
N ARG A 68 15.25 -0.04 4.39
CA ARG A 68 14.19 -0.89 4.94
C ARG A 68 12.87 -0.13 5.09
N LEU A 69 12.93 1.14 5.49
CA LEU A 69 11.74 2.00 5.62
C LEU A 69 11.11 2.27 4.25
N VAL A 70 11.89 2.82 3.33
CA VAL A 70 11.41 3.25 2.02
C VAL A 70 10.99 2.06 1.16
N GLY A 71 11.79 0.98 1.15
CA GLY A 71 11.48 -0.22 0.38
C GLY A 71 10.18 -0.86 0.83
N SER A 72 9.98 -1.02 2.14
CA SER A 72 8.75 -1.64 2.67
C SER A 72 7.51 -0.78 2.40
N ALA A 73 7.64 0.55 2.49
CA ALA A 73 6.54 1.47 2.21
C ALA A 73 6.20 1.51 0.72
N ALA A 74 7.21 1.65 -0.15
CA ALA A 74 7.02 1.70 -1.60
C ALA A 74 6.39 0.40 -2.13
N ASP A 75 6.86 -0.75 -1.64
CA ASP A 75 6.32 -2.06 -2.01
C ASP A 75 4.86 -2.22 -1.57
N ALA A 76 4.53 -1.79 -0.35
CA ALA A 76 3.16 -1.80 0.16
C ALA A 76 2.21 -0.87 -0.61
N ILE A 77 2.67 0.32 -0.97
CA ILE A 77 1.90 1.26 -1.81
C ILE A 77 1.67 0.68 -3.21
N GLY A 78 2.69 0.03 -3.78
CA GLY A 78 2.56 -0.71 -5.04
C GLY A 78 1.52 -1.84 -4.95
N PHE A 79 1.53 -2.58 -3.84
CA PHE A 79 0.57 -3.66 -3.61
C PHE A 79 -0.86 -3.14 -3.47
N ALA A 80 -1.06 -1.98 -2.84
CA ALA A 80 -2.35 -1.30 -2.80
C ALA A 80 -2.84 -0.92 -4.22
N ALA A 81 -1.95 -0.47 -5.11
CA ALA A 81 -2.30 -0.21 -6.50
C ALA A 81 -2.71 -1.48 -7.26
N VAL A 82 -1.96 -2.58 -7.06
CA VAL A 82 -2.28 -3.89 -7.65
C VAL A 82 -3.64 -4.39 -7.15
N MET A 83 -3.94 -4.23 -5.86
CA MET A 83 -5.23 -4.61 -5.28
C MET A 83 -6.40 -3.88 -5.95
N LEU A 84 -6.27 -2.56 -6.19
CA LEU A 84 -7.28 -1.80 -6.94
C LEU A 84 -7.47 -2.33 -8.36
N TRP A 85 -6.38 -2.67 -9.02
CA TRP A 85 -6.43 -3.25 -10.37
C TRP A 85 -7.15 -4.60 -10.37
N ILE A 86 -6.89 -5.45 -9.38
CA ILE A 86 -7.59 -6.74 -9.20
C ILE A 86 -9.09 -6.52 -8.94
N LEU A 87 -9.45 -5.63 -8.00
CA LEU A 87 -10.85 -5.32 -7.68
C LEU A 87 -11.65 -4.88 -8.92
N ARG A 88 -10.98 -4.20 -9.85
CA ARG A 88 -11.58 -3.78 -11.12
C ARG A 88 -11.67 -4.91 -12.14
N ARG A 89 -10.68 -5.81 -12.19
CA ARG A 89 -10.70 -6.98 -13.08
C ARG A 89 -11.76 -8.01 -12.71
N ILE A 90 -12.11 -8.14 -11.43
CA ILE A 90 -13.13 -9.10 -10.98
C ILE A 90 -14.54 -8.65 -11.35
N LYS A 91 -14.77 -7.33 -11.47
CA LYS A 91 -16.10 -6.76 -11.70
C LYS A 91 -16.34 -6.30 -13.15
N ALA A 92 -15.32 -6.32 -14.01
CA ALA A 92 -15.39 -6.03 -15.44
C ALA A 92 -15.72 -7.30 -16.24
#